data_AF-A0A7Y0GNK5-F1
#
_entry.id   AF-A0A7Y0GNK5-F1
#
_cell.length_a   1.000
_cell.length_b   1.000
_cell.length_c   1.000
_cell.angle_alpha   90.00
_cell.angle_beta   90.00
_cell.angle_gamma   90.00
#
_symmetry.space_group_name_H-M   'P 1'
#
loop_
_entity.id
_entity.type
_entity.pdbx_description
1 polymer ?
#
loop_
_entity_poly.entity_id
_entity_poly.type
_entity_poly.pdbx_seq_one_letter_code
_entity_poly.pdbx_strand_id
1 'polypeptide(L)'
;MWAARYASAAWDLPLGDVGPDVVNDRASRAQHEIDVMALGAGGRRGDVHAPIAMLGEAKSTNDLRTTSVLARLERIRAVLLARGLDAGSALLVLFSRAGFTADLVTAAAERDEVRLVDLDVLYDAAR
;
A
#
# COMPACT_ATOMS: atom_id res chain seq x y z
N MET A 1 -1.63 3.91 13.51
CA MET A 1 -2.13 3.30 12.26
C MET A 1 -1.91 1.79 12.34
N TRP A 2 -2.84 0.94 11.86
CA TRP A 2 -2.70 -0.53 11.91
C TRP A 2 -1.40 -1.01 11.27
N ALA A 3 -1.06 -0.47 10.10
CA ALA A 3 0.17 -0.84 9.38
C ALA A 3 1.44 -0.63 10.22
N ALA A 4 1.55 0.49 10.94
CA ALA A 4 2.69 0.78 11.81
C ALA A 4 2.83 -0.19 13.00
N ARG A 5 1.72 -0.82 13.42
CA ARG A 5 1.66 -1.60 14.67
C ARG A 5 1.64 -3.11 14.43
N TYR A 6 1.03 -3.57 13.34
CA TYR A 6 0.73 -4.99 13.14
C TYR A 6 1.28 -5.55 11.83
N ALA A 7 1.39 -4.74 10.76
CA ALA A 7 1.84 -5.24 9.46
C ALA A 7 3.24 -5.86 9.52
N SER A 8 4.14 -5.28 10.33
CA SER A 8 5.50 -5.78 10.44
C SER A 8 5.55 -7.20 11.01
N ALA A 9 4.79 -7.47 12.08
CA ALA A 9 4.70 -8.81 12.66
C ALA A 9 3.89 -9.77 11.79
N ALA A 10 2.77 -9.31 11.23
CA ALA A 10 1.88 -10.14 10.41
C ALA A 10 2.54 -10.61 9.11
N TRP A 11 3.45 -9.82 8.55
CA TRP A 11 4.07 -10.08 7.24
C TRP A 11 5.58 -10.25 7.28
N ASP A 12 6.18 -10.37 8.48
CA ASP A 12 7.64 -10.42 8.67
C ASP A 12 8.37 -9.33 7.86
N LEU A 13 7.81 -8.12 7.88
CA LEU A 13 8.23 -6.98 7.07
C LEU A 13 8.70 -5.85 7.99
N PRO A 14 10.00 -5.72 8.26
CA PRO A 14 10.50 -4.63 9.10
C PRO A 14 10.21 -3.26 8.47
N LEU A 15 9.41 -2.44 9.16
CA LEU A 15 9.01 -1.11 8.69
C LEU A 15 9.72 0.01 9.47
N GLY A 16 10.05 1.09 8.77
CA GLY A 16 10.40 2.38 9.33
C GLY A 16 9.16 3.25 9.53
N ASP A 17 9.27 4.55 9.22
CA ASP A 17 8.13 5.47 9.32
C ASP A 17 6.97 5.04 8.41
N VAL A 18 5.75 5.12 8.97
CA VAL A 18 4.50 4.79 8.27
C VAL A 18 3.50 5.94 8.37
N GLY A 19 2.75 6.20 7.32
CA GLY A 19 1.56 7.06 7.35
C GLY A 19 1.19 7.60 5.97
N PRO A 20 0.26 8.56 5.87
CA PRO A 20 -0.17 9.07 4.58
C PRO A 20 0.95 9.85 3.87
N ASP A 21 0.80 9.99 2.55
CA ASP A 21 1.66 10.84 1.73
C ASP A 21 0.93 11.31 0.46
N VAL A 22 1.58 12.19 -0.29
CA VAL A 22 1.07 12.77 -1.53
C VAL A 22 2.10 12.64 -2.64
N VAL A 23 1.76 11.90 -3.69
CA VAL A 23 2.62 11.66 -4.84
C VAL A 23 2.19 12.54 -6.01
N ASN A 24 3.05 13.48 -6.39
CA ASN A 24 2.83 14.33 -7.56
C ASN A 24 3.22 13.60 -8.85
N ASP A 25 2.24 13.41 -9.74
CA ASP A 25 2.40 12.85 -11.08
C ASP A 25 2.42 13.99 -12.11
N ARG A 26 3.63 14.46 -12.41
CA ARG A 26 3.82 15.56 -13.37
C ARG A 26 3.43 15.18 -14.79
N ALA A 27 3.56 13.89 -15.15
CA ALA A 27 3.27 13.41 -16.50
C ALA A 27 1.77 13.49 -16.79
N SER A 28 0.94 13.05 -15.84
CA SER A 28 -0.53 13.15 -15.97
C SER A 28 -1.10 14.46 -15.42
N ARG A 29 -0.26 15.38 -14.92
CA ARG A 29 -0.66 16.60 -14.20
C ARG A 29 -1.67 16.33 -13.08
N ALA A 30 -1.45 15.25 -12.34
CA ALA A 30 -2.32 14.83 -11.25
C ALA A 30 -1.56 14.75 -9.93
N GLN A 31 -2.33 14.69 -8.85
CA GLN A 31 -1.82 14.41 -7.52
C GLN A 31 -2.53 13.14 -7.00
N HIS A 32 -1.74 12.23 -6.44
CA HIS A 32 -2.25 10.99 -5.86
C HIS A 32 -2.02 11.03 -4.35
N GLU A 33 -3.09 11.13 -3.58
CA GLU A 33 -3.02 10.89 -2.13
C GLU A 33 -2.87 9.40 -1.87
N ILE A 34 -1.99 9.02 -0.97
CA ILE A 34 -1.86 7.65 -0.51
C ILE A 34 -2.13 7.58 0.98
N ASP A 35 -3.04 6.69 1.36
CA ASP A 35 -3.47 6.55 2.75
C ASP A 35 -2.36 5.96 3.63
N VAL A 36 -1.57 5.05 3.04
CA VAL A 36 -0.47 4.36 3.72
C VAL A 36 0.77 4.30 2.82
N MET A 37 1.84 4.98 3.23
CA MET A 37 3.19 4.74 2.75
C MET A 37 4.04 4.28 3.93
N ALA A 38 4.81 3.22 3.75
CA ALA A 38 5.79 2.77 4.73
C ALA A 38 7.18 2.70 4.12
N LEU A 39 8.16 3.19 4.86
CA LEU A 39 9.57 2.99 4.53
C LEU A 39 10.06 1.64 5.08
N GLY A 40 11.13 1.11 4.52
CA GLY A 40 11.84 -0.04 5.06
C GLY A 40 12.48 0.26 6.42
N ALA A 41 12.95 -0.79 7.09
CA ALA A 41 13.53 -0.73 8.43
C ALA A 41 14.49 0.47 8.63
N GLY A 42 14.27 1.24 9.69
CA GLY A 42 15.12 2.39 10.03
C GLY A 42 14.93 3.64 9.16
N GLY A 43 14.17 3.54 8.06
CA GLY A 43 13.84 4.67 7.20
C GLY A 43 12.96 5.70 7.91
N ARG A 44 13.24 6.98 7.66
CA ARG A 44 12.51 8.11 8.25
C ARG A 44 11.95 9.02 7.15
N ARG A 45 10.83 9.69 7.42
CA ARG A 45 10.24 10.65 6.48
C ARG A 45 11.27 11.70 6.06
N GLY A 46 11.31 11.96 4.75
CA GLY A 46 12.25 12.88 4.13
C GLY A 46 13.58 12.25 3.70
N ASP A 47 13.86 11.01 4.10
CA ASP A 47 14.99 10.24 3.58
C ASP A 47 14.65 9.72 2.18
N VAL A 48 15.27 10.32 1.16
CA VAL A 48 15.08 9.95 -0.25
C VAL A 48 15.79 8.65 -0.63
N HIS A 49 16.67 8.13 0.24
CA HIS A 49 17.39 6.87 0.03
C HIS A 49 16.74 5.69 0.74
N ALA A 50 15.80 5.94 1.65
CA ALA A 50 15.06 4.88 2.31
C ALA A 50 14.16 4.15 1.30
N PRO A 51 14.22 2.81 1.22
CA PRO A 51 13.33 2.06 0.35
C PRO A 51 11.89 2.19 0.82
N ILE A 52 10.96 2.27 -0.11
CA ILE A 52 9.53 2.26 0.14
C ILE A 52 9.10 0.79 0.18
N ALA A 53 8.76 0.32 1.38
CA ALA A 53 8.38 -1.07 1.62
C ALA A 53 6.89 -1.33 1.34
N MET A 54 6.04 -0.30 1.43
CA MET A 54 4.60 -0.45 1.28
C MET A 54 3.92 0.79 0.72
N LEU A 55 2.96 0.54 -0.18
CA LEU A 55 2.00 1.50 -0.69
C LEU A 55 0.60 0.93 -0.46
N GLY A 56 -0.29 1.67 0.18
CA GLY A 56 -1.63 1.18 0.46
C GLY A 56 -2.73 2.23 0.46
N GLU A 57 -3.92 1.74 0.17
CA GLU A 57 -5.16 2.51 0.10
C GLU A 57 -6.18 1.92 1.08
N ALA A 58 -6.85 2.76 1.86
CA ALA A 58 -7.85 2.36 2.83
C ALA A 58 -9.23 2.93 2.47
N LYS A 59 -10.25 2.05 2.44
CA LYS A 59 -11.61 2.47 2.12
C LYS A 59 -12.63 1.87 3.08
N SER A 60 -13.52 2.75 3.56
CA SER A 60 -14.61 2.43 4.49
C SER A 60 -16.01 2.60 3.88
N THR A 61 -16.14 2.54 2.54
CA THR A 61 -17.46 2.57 1.89
C THR A 61 -18.10 1.17 1.86
N ASN A 62 -19.35 1.07 1.39
CA ASN A 62 -20.08 -0.21 1.30
C ASN A 62 -19.78 -0.98 -0.01
N ASP A 63 -19.05 -0.38 -0.95
CA ASP A 63 -18.80 -1.02 -2.25
C ASP A 63 -17.56 -1.90 -2.19
N LEU A 64 -17.61 -3.04 -2.87
CA LEU A 64 -16.42 -3.88 -3.06
C LEU A 64 -15.33 -3.10 -3.78
N ARG A 65 -14.07 -3.33 -3.40
CA ARG A 65 -12.94 -2.79 -4.15
C ARG A 65 -12.70 -3.62 -5.40
N THR A 66 -12.47 -2.94 -6.52
CA THR A 66 -12.16 -3.56 -7.81
C THR A 66 -10.67 -3.42 -8.12
N THR A 67 -10.26 -4.05 -9.23
CA THR A 67 -8.89 -3.96 -9.78
C THR A 67 -8.43 -2.53 -10.08
N SER A 68 -9.34 -1.54 -10.16
CA SER A 68 -8.97 -0.14 -10.40
C SER A 68 -8.12 0.46 -9.28
N VAL A 69 -8.34 0.05 -8.02
CA VAL A 69 -7.54 0.51 -6.88
C VAL A 69 -6.11 -0.02 -6.98
N LEU A 70 -5.95 -1.26 -7.42
CA LEU A 70 -4.65 -1.85 -7.62
C LEU A 70 -3.90 -1.18 -8.78
N ALA A 71 -4.56 -0.98 -9.92
CA ALA A 71 -4.00 -0.23 -11.05
C ALA A 71 -3.56 1.20 -10.65
N ARG A 72 -4.27 1.82 -9.70
CA ARG A 72 -3.88 3.11 -9.12
C ARG A 72 -2.60 3.00 -8.29
N LEU A 73 -2.47 2.02 -7.41
CA LEU A 73 -1.25 1.81 -6.62
C LEU A 73 -0.05 1.47 -7.51
N GLU A 74 -0.24 0.67 -8.56
CA GLU A 74 0.78 0.37 -9.57
C GLU A 74 1.26 1.65 -10.28
N ARG A 75 0.32 2.54 -10.65
CA ARG A 75 0.66 3.85 -11.24
C ARG A 75 1.47 4.70 -10.27
N ILE A 76 1.08 4.76 -9.00
CA ILE A 76 1.82 5.52 -7.97
C ILE A 76 3.24 4.96 -7.82
N ARG A 77 3.41 3.63 -7.75
CA ARG A 77 4.72 2.98 -7.73
C ARG A 77 5.56 3.36 -8.94
N ALA A 78 4.98 3.33 -10.15
CA ALA A 78 5.68 3.74 -11.36
C ALA A 78 6.13 5.21 -11.34
N VAL A 79 5.30 6.11 -10.81
CA VAL A 79 5.66 7.54 -10.64
C VAL A 79 6.81 7.71 -9.65
N LEU A 80 6.83 6.96 -8.54
CA LEU A 80 7.91 6.99 -7.56
C LEU A 80 9.23 6.48 -8.15
N LEU A 81 9.19 5.36 -8.87
CA LEU A 81 10.34 4.81 -9.58
C LEU A 81 10.89 5.78 -10.63
N ALA A 82 10.01 6.42 -11.42
CA ALA A 82 10.42 7.42 -12.41
C ALA A 82 11.07 8.67 -11.77
N ARG A 83 10.85 8.91 -10.47
CA ARG A 83 11.51 9.96 -9.69
C ARG A 83 12.83 9.51 -9.07
N GLY A 84 13.25 8.26 -9.29
CA GLY A 84 14.48 7.69 -8.75
C GLY A 84 14.36 7.20 -7.31
N LEU A 85 13.15 7.06 -6.77
CA LEU A 85 12.92 6.48 -5.44
C LEU A 85 12.88 4.96 -5.53
N ASP A 86 13.42 4.29 -4.51
CA ASP A 86 13.39 2.82 -4.43
C ASP A 86 12.01 2.34 -3.96
N ALA A 87 11.12 2.03 -4.91
CA ALA A 87 9.78 1.52 -4.66
C ALA A 87 9.50 0.19 -5.38
N GLY A 88 10.51 -0.45 -5.96
CA GLY A 88 10.33 -1.59 -6.86
C GLY A 88 9.78 -2.83 -6.18
N SER A 89 10.19 -3.04 -4.93
CA SER A 89 9.77 -4.15 -4.06
C SER A 89 8.60 -3.80 -3.15
N ALA A 90 8.00 -2.61 -3.29
CA ALA A 90 6.92 -2.17 -2.42
C ALA A 90 5.71 -3.10 -2.51
N LEU A 91 5.22 -3.58 -1.36
CA LEU A 91 3.94 -4.26 -1.28
C LEU A 91 2.81 -3.29 -1.62
N LEU A 92 1.84 -3.77 -2.41
CA LEU A 92 0.63 -3.03 -2.77
C LEU A 92 -0.53 -3.55 -1.90
N VAL A 93 -0.97 -2.74 -0.95
CA VAL A 93 -1.89 -3.17 0.11
C VAL A 93 -3.23 -2.46 0.00
N LEU A 94 -4.32 -3.23 -0.13
CA LEU A 94 -5.66 -2.68 -0.20
C LEU A 94 -6.43 -3.03 1.07
N PHE A 95 -6.83 -2.01 1.82
CA PHE A 95 -7.66 -2.16 3.01
C PHE A 95 -9.13 -1.86 2.67
N SER A 96 -10.03 -2.79 2.98
CA SER A 96 -11.46 -2.63 2.65
C SER A 96 -12.37 -3.09 3.77
N ARG A 97 -13.32 -2.23 4.16
CA ARG A 97 -14.41 -2.64 5.07
C ARG A 97 -15.42 -3.57 4.40
N ALA A 98 -15.69 -3.36 3.11
CA ALA A 98 -16.71 -4.11 2.38
C ALA A 98 -16.17 -5.37 1.70
N GLY A 99 -14.85 -5.54 1.62
CA GLY A 99 -14.20 -6.63 0.88
C GLY A 99 -13.84 -6.26 -0.56
N PHE A 100 -13.68 -7.29 -1.40
CA PHE A 100 -13.05 -7.21 -2.72
C PHE A 100 -13.87 -7.98 -3.77
N THR A 101 -13.81 -7.56 -5.03
CA THR A 101 -14.40 -8.34 -6.13
C THR A 101 -13.59 -9.61 -6.40
N ALA A 102 -14.24 -10.63 -6.95
CA ALA A 102 -13.58 -11.90 -7.30
C ALA A 102 -12.35 -11.70 -8.20
N ASP A 103 -12.46 -10.85 -9.23
CA ASP A 103 -11.34 -10.55 -10.12
C ASP A 103 -10.13 -9.96 -9.39
N LEU A 104 -10.37 -9.10 -8.38
CA LEU A 104 -9.28 -8.52 -7.58
C LEU A 104 -8.67 -9.58 -6.65
N VAL A 105 -9.47 -10.47 -6.08
CA VAL A 105 -8.97 -11.58 -5.26
C VAL A 105 -8.10 -12.51 -6.10
N THR A 106 -8.58 -12.95 -7.27
CA THR A 106 -7.80 -13.77 -8.20
C THR A 106 -6.50 -13.08 -8.57
N ALA A 107 -6.58 -11.82 -8.97
CA ALA A 107 -5.39 -11.08 -9.39
C ALA A 107 -4.41 -10.86 -8.23
N ALA A 108 -4.87 -10.78 -6.97
CA ALA A 108 -3.97 -10.70 -5.81
C ALA A 108 -3.33 -12.05 -5.48
N ALA A 109 -4.07 -13.15 -5.62
CA ALA A 109 -3.56 -14.50 -5.35
C ALA A 109 -2.43 -14.92 -6.31
N GLU A 110 -2.40 -14.35 -7.52
CA GLU A 110 -1.35 -14.59 -8.52
C GLU A 110 -0.08 -13.74 -8.30
N ARG A 111 -0.06 -12.84 -7.30
CA ARG A 111 1.01 -11.85 -7.11
C ARG A 111 1.44 -11.71 -5.66
N ASP A 112 2.69 -12.10 -5.40
CA ASP A 112 3.28 -12.09 -4.07
C ASP A 112 3.47 -10.69 -3.48
N GLU A 113 3.43 -9.62 -4.29
CA GLU A 113 3.51 -8.25 -3.83
C GLU A 113 2.16 -7.61 -3.48
N VAL A 114 1.04 -8.28 -3.76
CA VAL A 114 -0.31 -7.73 -3.50
C VAL A 114 -0.88 -8.33 -2.23
N ARG A 115 -1.42 -7.48 -1.34
CA ARG A 115 -2.10 -7.92 -0.11
C ARG A 115 -3.48 -7.28 -0.02
N LEU A 116 -4.47 -8.12 0.23
CA LEU A 116 -5.85 -7.71 0.49
C LEU A 116 -6.11 -7.85 1.99
N VAL A 117 -6.59 -6.77 2.61
CA VAL A 117 -6.81 -6.70 4.05
C VAL A 117 -8.26 -6.26 4.30
N ASP A 118 -9.11 -7.21 4.66
CA ASP A 118 -10.48 -6.95 5.09
C ASP A 118 -10.57 -6.83 6.63
N LEU A 119 -11.80 -6.73 7.15
CA LEU A 119 -12.02 -6.64 8.59
C LEU A 119 -11.52 -7.86 9.35
N ASP A 120 -11.68 -9.06 8.79
CA ASP A 120 -11.28 -10.30 9.49
C ASP A 120 -9.76 -10.29 9.69
N VAL A 121 -8.99 -9.96 8.64
CA VAL A 121 -7.53 -9.80 8.74
C VAL A 121 -7.14 -8.67 9.70
N LEU A 122 -7.83 -7.53 9.66
CA LEU A 122 -7.53 -6.39 10.55
C LEU A 122 -7.72 -6.74 12.03
N TYR A 123 -8.79 -7.46 12.35
CA TYR A 123 -9.13 -7.82 13.73
C TYR A 123 -8.38 -9.06 14.21
N ASP A 124 -8.04 -10.01 13.35
CA ASP A 124 -7.22 -11.17 13.73
C ASP A 124 -5.77 -10.77 14.04
N ALA A 125 -5.19 -9.85 13.28
CA ALA A 125 -3.86 -9.33 13.56
C ALA A 125 -3.78 -8.44 14.83
N ALA A 126 -4.94 -8.03 15.37
CA ALA A 126 -5.02 -7.24 16.60
C ALA A 126 -5.22 -8.09 17.87
N ARG A 127 -5.40 -9.40 17.73
CA ARG A 127 -5.46 -10.36 18.85
C ARG A 127 -4.05 -10.77 19.29
#